data_AF-A0A0R3Q2Z3-F1
#
_entry.id   AF-A0A0R3Q2Z3-F1
#
_cell.length_a   1.000
_cell.length_b   1.000
_cell.length_c   1.000
_cell.angle_alpha   90.00
_cell.angle_beta   90.00
_cell.angle_gamma   90.00
#
_symmetry.space_group_name_H-M   'P 1'
#
loop_
_entity.id
_entity.type
_entity.pdbx_description
1 polymer ?
#
loop_
_entity_poly.entity_id
_entity_poly.type
_entity_poly.pdbx_seq_one_letter_code
_entity_poly.pdbx_strand_id
1 'polypeptide(L)'
;MGFSSSQMASAALSAQIGGGLMGAVGNYYSARGAQVSLEAQARSDDINAKIAEQAAQNALSAGQREEQTSRLKAAQLKSTQRVAFAANGLDLGSDTATNVLTSTDTLAEIDADTIAANAVRNAWGYRTQATNYKNDALMKRATSGGINPLASAATSLLGSASSVAGQWYSMNKSGALDELKANMTDDPIYTLGKKRGWFKE
;
A
#
# COMPACT_ATOMS: atom_id res chain seq x y z
N MET A 1 -33.58 -19.95 38.81
CA MET A 1 -34.47 -19.61 37.67
C MET A 1 -33.64 -19.79 36.41
N GLY A 2 -33.60 -21.02 35.89
CA GLY A 2 -32.82 -21.35 34.69
C GLY A 2 -33.65 -21.03 33.46
N PHE A 3 -33.12 -20.23 32.56
CA PHE A 3 -33.71 -20.03 31.24
C PHE A 3 -33.78 -21.39 30.55
N SER A 4 -34.97 -21.78 30.08
CA SER A 4 -35.16 -23.06 29.42
C SER A 4 -34.33 -23.10 28.13
N SER A 5 -33.82 -24.28 27.76
CA SER A 5 -33.08 -24.51 26.50
C SER A 5 -33.84 -24.01 25.26
N SER A 6 -35.17 -23.99 25.32
CA SER A 6 -36.06 -23.41 24.29
C SER A 6 -35.96 -21.88 24.16
N GLN A 7 -35.71 -21.15 25.25
CA GLN A 7 -35.46 -19.71 25.23
C GLN A 7 -34.06 -19.39 24.69
N MET A 8 -33.07 -20.26 24.94
CA MET A 8 -31.72 -20.09 24.37
C MET A 8 -31.65 -20.40 22.87
N ALA A 9 -32.37 -21.42 22.38
CA ALA A 9 -32.36 -21.77 20.96
C ALA A 9 -33.10 -20.74 20.08
N SER A 10 -34.22 -20.21 20.57
CA SER A 10 -34.95 -19.10 19.92
C SER A 10 -34.20 -17.77 20.02
N ALA A 11 -33.47 -17.52 21.12
CA ALA A 11 -32.57 -16.38 21.26
C ALA A 11 -31.33 -16.47 20.35
N ALA A 12 -30.73 -17.64 20.16
CA ALA A 12 -29.58 -17.83 19.27
C ALA A 12 -29.95 -17.63 17.79
N LEU A 13 -31.12 -18.12 17.37
CA LEU A 13 -31.63 -17.93 16.01
C LEU A 13 -32.08 -16.47 15.76
N SER A 14 -32.71 -15.83 16.75
CA SER A 14 -33.08 -14.40 16.65
C SER A 14 -31.88 -13.47 16.74
N ALA A 15 -30.82 -13.85 17.46
CA ALA A 15 -29.53 -13.16 17.45
C ALA A 15 -28.79 -13.32 16.10
N GLN A 16 -28.88 -14.48 15.44
CA GLN A 16 -28.33 -14.68 14.09
C GLN A 16 -29.09 -13.88 13.01
N ILE A 17 -30.42 -13.78 13.13
CA ILE A 17 -31.26 -12.99 12.20
C ILE A 17 -31.11 -11.48 12.47
N GLY A 18 -31.03 -11.06 13.74
CA GLY A 18 -30.75 -9.66 14.12
C GLY A 18 -29.32 -9.21 13.77
N GLY A 19 -28.37 -10.13 13.74
CA GLY A 19 -26.97 -9.87 13.38
C GLY A 19 -26.75 -9.48 11.91
N GLY A 20 -27.63 -9.89 10.98
CA GLY A 20 -27.52 -9.55 9.56
C GLY A 20 -27.70 -8.05 9.27
N LEU A 21 -28.61 -7.39 10.00
CA LEU A 21 -28.85 -5.95 9.88
C LEU A 21 -27.74 -5.13 10.56
N MET A 22 -27.25 -5.56 11.73
CA MET A 22 -26.08 -4.92 12.37
C MET A 22 -24.80 -5.11 11.54
N GLY A 23 -24.64 -6.26 10.88
CA GLY A 23 -23.53 -6.55 9.97
C GLY A 23 -23.52 -5.65 8.73
N ALA A 24 -24.68 -5.34 8.15
CA ALA A 24 -24.78 -4.46 7.00
C ALA A 24 -24.45 -2.99 7.31
N VAL A 25 -24.92 -2.47 8.46
CA VAL A 25 -24.57 -1.13 8.94
C VAL A 25 -23.09 -1.07 9.30
N GLY A 26 -22.55 -2.10 9.98
CA GLY A 26 -21.12 -2.24 10.25
C GLY A 26 -20.28 -2.25 8.97
N ASN A 27 -20.74 -2.96 7.92
CA ASN A 27 -20.05 -3.05 6.64
C ASN A 27 -20.11 -1.75 5.81
N TYR A 28 -21.16 -0.94 5.97
CA TYR A 28 -21.21 0.40 5.39
C TYR A 28 -20.17 1.33 6.04
N TYR A 29 -20.14 1.41 7.37
CA TYR A 29 -19.19 2.26 8.09
C TYR A 29 -17.75 1.77 7.94
N SER A 30 -17.51 0.45 7.90
CA SER A 30 -16.18 -0.11 7.66
C SER A 30 -15.70 0.17 6.23
N ALA A 31 -16.58 0.08 5.21
CA ALA A 31 -16.24 0.44 3.83
C ALA A 31 -15.91 1.94 3.68
N ARG A 32 -16.71 2.82 4.31
CA ARG A 32 -16.42 4.26 4.39
C ARG A 32 -15.09 4.55 5.10
N GLY A 33 -14.82 3.88 6.21
CA GLY A 33 -13.58 4.01 6.95
C GLY A 33 -12.36 3.55 6.13
N ALA A 34 -12.49 2.43 5.41
CA ALA A 34 -11.47 1.94 4.49
C ALA A 34 -11.20 2.95 3.35
N GLN A 35 -12.25 3.55 2.79
CA GLN A 35 -12.14 4.57 1.75
C GLN A 35 -11.32 5.79 2.24
N VAL A 36 -11.70 6.37 3.37
CA VAL A 36 -11.01 7.53 3.96
C VAL A 36 -9.56 7.19 4.34
N SER A 37 -9.33 5.98 4.86
CA SER A 37 -7.97 5.49 5.17
C SER A 37 -7.10 5.38 3.92
N LEU A 38 -7.62 4.80 2.84
CA LEU A 38 -6.90 4.67 1.57
C LEU A 38 -6.58 6.05 0.96
N GLU A 39 -7.49 7.00 1.04
CA GLU A 39 -7.25 8.38 0.60
C GLU A 39 -6.19 9.11 1.45
N ALA A 40 -6.20 8.88 2.76
CA ALA A 40 -5.15 9.41 3.65
C ALA A 40 -3.78 8.81 3.32
N GLN A 41 -3.72 7.49 3.07
CA GLN A 41 -2.49 6.83 2.64
C GLN A 41 -2.01 7.34 1.28
N ALA A 42 -2.91 7.53 0.31
CA ALA A 42 -2.56 8.09 -0.99
C ALA A 42 -2.01 9.52 -0.89
N ARG A 43 -2.55 10.35 0.01
CA ARG A 43 -1.99 11.68 0.30
C ARG A 43 -0.61 11.61 0.93
N SER A 44 -0.37 10.64 1.81
CA SER A 44 0.96 10.39 2.38
C SER A 44 1.97 10.03 1.30
N ASP A 45 1.59 9.16 0.36
CA ASP A 45 2.45 8.80 -0.76
C ASP A 45 2.73 9.99 -1.68
N ASP A 46 1.75 10.86 -1.96
CA ASP A 46 1.99 12.09 -2.72
C ASP A 46 3.01 13.01 -2.03
N ILE A 47 2.98 13.10 -0.70
CA ILE A 47 3.96 13.85 0.08
C ILE A 47 5.34 13.21 -0.07
N ASN A 48 5.43 11.89 0.07
CA ASN A 48 6.68 11.15 -0.11
C ASN A 48 7.24 11.31 -1.53
N ALA A 49 6.37 11.33 -2.55
CA ALA A 49 6.76 11.60 -3.93
C ALA A 49 7.37 13.00 -4.10
N LYS A 50 6.80 14.02 -3.44
CA LYS A 50 7.34 15.39 -3.46
C LYS A 50 8.68 15.47 -2.74
N ILE A 51 8.83 14.81 -1.60
CA ILE A 51 10.09 14.74 -0.86
C ILE A 51 11.18 14.08 -1.71
N ALA A 52 10.85 12.97 -2.37
CA ALA A 52 11.77 12.29 -3.28
C ALA A 52 12.16 13.18 -4.48
N GLU A 53 11.23 13.92 -5.08
CA GLU A 53 11.58 14.88 -6.14
C GLU A 53 12.49 16.01 -5.62
N GLN A 54 12.23 16.54 -4.42
CA GLN A 54 13.11 17.54 -3.80
C GLN A 54 14.51 16.97 -3.55
N ALA A 55 14.61 15.72 -3.08
CA ALA A 55 15.89 15.02 -2.92
C ALA A 55 16.63 14.88 -4.26
N ALA A 56 15.91 14.60 -5.35
CA ALA A 56 16.49 14.55 -6.69
C ALA A 56 17.07 15.91 -7.12
N GLN A 57 16.33 17.00 -6.92
CA GLN A 57 16.79 18.36 -7.23
C GLN A 57 18.00 18.77 -6.39
N ASN A 58 18.00 18.39 -5.12
CA ASN A 58 19.13 18.62 -4.22
C ASN A 58 20.38 17.84 -4.66
N ALA A 59 20.22 16.59 -5.09
CA ALA A 59 21.33 15.78 -5.60
C ALA A 59 21.95 16.39 -6.86
N LEU A 60 21.14 16.88 -7.80
CA LEU A 60 21.62 17.60 -8.99
C LEU A 60 22.35 18.90 -8.61
N SER A 61 21.77 19.68 -7.71
CA SER A 61 22.35 20.95 -7.26
C SER A 61 23.67 20.74 -6.51
N ALA A 62 23.77 19.67 -5.71
CA ALA A 62 25.00 19.28 -5.04
C ALA A 62 26.07 18.86 -6.06
N GLY A 63 25.71 18.04 -7.05
CA GLY A 63 26.60 17.63 -8.13
C GLY A 63 27.14 18.82 -8.93
N GLN A 64 26.30 19.80 -9.27
CA GLN A 64 26.74 21.01 -9.97
C GLN A 64 27.78 21.81 -9.16
N ARG A 65 27.61 21.93 -7.84
CA ARG A 65 28.58 22.62 -6.97
C ARG A 65 29.89 21.84 -6.86
N GLU A 66 29.82 20.52 -6.80
CA GLU A 66 30.98 19.64 -6.76
C GLU A 66 31.75 19.70 -8.09
N GLU A 67 31.05 19.70 -9.22
CA GLU A 67 31.61 19.87 -10.56
C GLU A 67 32.37 21.20 -10.66
N GLN A 68 31.74 22.31 -10.25
CA GLN A 68 32.38 23.63 -10.23
C GLN A 68 33.63 23.63 -9.36
N THR A 69 33.58 23.00 -8.19
CA THR A 69 34.72 22.90 -7.28
C THR A 69 35.85 22.08 -7.91
N SER A 70 35.54 20.98 -8.60
CA SER A 70 36.52 20.17 -9.32
C SER A 70 37.21 20.97 -10.44
N ARG A 71 36.42 21.66 -11.27
CA ARG A 71 36.94 22.52 -12.34
C ARG A 71 37.83 23.63 -11.81
N LEU A 72 37.49 24.25 -10.67
CA LEU A 72 38.34 25.27 -10.02
C LEU A 72 39.69 24.69 -9.56
N LYS A 73 39.68 23.49 -8.96
CA LYS A 73 40.92 22.80 -8.55
C LYS A 73 41.80 22.46 -9.76
N ALA A 74 41.19 21.98 -10.84
CA ALA A 74 41.91 21.72 -12.08
C ALA A 74 42.50 22.99 -12.70
N ALA A 75 41.74 24.09 -12.72
CA ALA A 75 42.23 25.38 -13.20
C ALA A 75 43.40 25.91 -12.36
N GLN A 76 43.36 25.73 -11.03
CA GLN A 76 44.46 26.07 -10.14
C GLN A 76 45.70 25.19 -10.43
N LEU A 77 45.52 23.87 -10.56
CA LEU A 77 46.60 22.93 -10.89
C LEU A 77 47.25 23.30 -12.22
N LYS A 78 46.45 23.55 -13.26
CA LYS A 78 46.92 23.99 -14.57
C LYS A 78 47.70 25.30 -14.48
N SER A 79 47.23 26.25 -13.68
CA SER A 79 47.93 27.52 -13.45
C SER A 79 49.28 27.31 -12.77
N THR A 80 49.35 26.44 -11.75
CA THR A 80 50.60 26.05 -11.09
C THR A 80 51.57 25.37 -12.05
N GLN A 81 51.08 24.48 -12.93
CA GLN A 81 51.90 23.84 -13.96
C GLN A 81 52.48 24.87 -14.94
N ARG A 82 51.68 25.85 -15.40
CA ARG A 82 52.17 26.93 -16.29
C ARG A 82 53.25 27.77 -15.63
N VAL A 83 53.08 28.14 -14.36
CA VAL A 83 54.10 28.88 -13.59
C VAL A 83 55.36 28.05 -13.43
N ALA A 84 55.23 26.75 -13.14
CA ALA A 84 56.38 25.85 -13.03
C ALA A 84 57.14 25.70 -14.36
N PHE A 85 56.44 25.57 -15.50
CA PHE A 85 57.10 25.53 -16.81
C PHE A 85 57.84 26.83 -17.11
N ALA A 86 57.21 27.99 -16.87
CA ALA A 86 57.85 29.29 -17.05
C ALA A 86 59.09 29.47 -16.15
N ALA A 87 59.01 29.04 -14.88
CA ALA A 87 60.12 29.11 -13.94
C ALA A 87 61.30 28.20 -14.30
N ASN A 88 61.03 27.05 -14.95
CA ASN A 88 62.04 26.12 -15.43
C ASN A 88 62.54 26.43 -16.86
N GLY A 89 62.13 27.56 -17.45
CA GLY A 89 62.53 27.96 -18.81
C GLY A 89 61.93 27.10 -19.92
N LEU A 90 60.90 26.30 -19.63
CA LEU A 90 60.15 25.54 -20.63
C LEU A 90 59.20 26.47 -21.38
N ASP A 91 59.30 26.50 -22.70
CA ASP A 91 58.32 27.17 -23.54
C ASP A 91 56.95 26.51 -23.37
N LEU A 92 55.94 27.30 -23.03
CA LEU A 92 54.55 26.86 -22.90
C LEU A 92 53.99 26.35 -24.25
N GLY A 93 54.58 26.78 -25.37
CA GLY A 93 54.27 26.29 -26.71
C GLY A 93 54.97 24.99 -27.09
N SER A 94 55.87 24.47 -26.25
CA SER A 94 56.51 23.17 -26.51
C SER A 94 55.49 22.03 -26.45
N ASP A 95 55.69 21.00 -27.27
CA ASP A 95 54.81 19.82 -27.32
C ASP A 95 54.65 19.17 -25.94
N THR A 96 55.72 19.09 -25.16
CA THR A 96 55.70 18.52 -23.80
C THR A 96 54.84 19.36 -22.84
N ALA A 97 55.01 20.67 -22.81
CA ALA A 97 54.21 21.55 -21.95
C ALA A 97 52.73 21.52 -22.36
N THR A 98 52.45 21.57 -23.65
CA THR A 98 51.09 21.50 -24.21
C THR A 98 50.42 20.17 -23.89
N ASN A 99 51.14 19.05 -24.03
CA ASN A 99 50.60 17.72 -23.71
C ASN A 99 50.24 17.58 -22.23
N VAL A 100 51.04 18.12 -21.30
CA VAL A 100 50.73 18.05 -19.85
C VAL A 100 49.51 18.91 -19.51
N LEU A 101 49.41 20.13 -20.05
CA LEU A 101 48.26 21.01 -19.82
C LEU A 101 46.99 20.41 -20.41
N THR A 102 47.07 19.84 -21.61
CA THR A 102 45.94 19.17 -22.28
C THR A 102 45.51 17.92 -21.53
N SER A 103 46.46 17.14 -21.02
CA SER A 103 46.16 15.98 -20.17
C SER A 103 45.45 16.41 -18.89
N THR A 104 45.87 17.53 -18.29
CA THR A 104 45.21 18.08 -17.09
C THR A 104 43.79 18.55 -17.39
N ASP A 105 43.55 19.19 -18.55
CA ASP A 105 42.19 19.55 -18.99
C ASP A 105 41.31 18.31 -19.21
N THR A 106 41.86 17.28 -19.86
CA THR A 106 41.15 16.03 -20.14
C THR A 106 40.76 15.31 -18.85
N LEU A 107 41.68 15.23 -17.88
CA LEU A 107 41.39 14.66 -16.56
C LEU A 107 40.33 15.48 -15.81
N ALA A 108 40.39 16.81 -15.89
CA ALA A 108 39.40 17.68 -15.29
C ALA A 108 38.00 17.50 -15.88
N GLU A 109 37.91 17.27 -17.19
CA GLU A 109 36.66 16.97 -17.88
C GLU A 109 36.10 15.60 -17.47
N ILE A 110 36.94 14.57 -17.42
CA ILE A 110 36.56 13.24 -16.93
C ILE A 110 36.03 13.31 -15.48
N ASP A 111 36.69 14.07 -14.61
CA ASP A 111 36.26 14.26 -13.23
C ASP A 111 34.90 14.97 -13.17
N ALA A 112 34.73 16.04 -13.94
CA ALA A 112 33.47 16.78 -14.03
C ALA A 112 32.32 15.92 -14.54
N ASP A 113 32.55 15.15 -15.61
CA ASP A 113 31.57 14.22 -16.18
C ASP A 113 31.22 13.09 -15.21
N THR A 114 32.20 12.59 -14.46
CA THR A 114 31.96 11.58 -13.43
C THR A 114 31.06 12.12 -12.32
N ILE A 115 31.32 13.34 -11.85
CA ILE A 115 30.49 14.03 -10.84
C ILE A 115 29.06 14.22 -11.38
N ALA A 116 28.92 14.74 -12.59
CA ALA A 116 27.63 14.96 -13.23
C ALA A 116 26.85 13.65 -13.40
N ALA A 117 27.51 12.58 -13.87
CA ALA A 117 26.90 11.26 -14.05
C ALA A 117 26.43 10.67 -12.71
N ASN A 118 27.20 10.83 -11.63
CA ASN A 118 26.82 10.38 -10.30
C ASN A 118 25.62 11.17 -9.77
N ALA A 119 25.61 12.50 -9.95
CA ALA A 119 24.49 13.34 -9.55
C ALA A 119 23.19 12.98 -10.30
N VAL A 120 23.27 12.77 -11.62
CA VAL A 120 22.13 12.32 -12.44
C VAL A 120 21.65 10.94 -12.01
N ARG A 121 22.55 9.99 -11.74
CA ARG A 121 22.17 8.65 -11.26
C ARG A 121 21.44 8.71 -9.91
N ASN A 122 21.93 9.51 -8.98
CA ASN A 122 21.28 9.73 -7.68
C ASN A 122 19.90 10.37 -7.86
N ALA A 123 19.80 11.42 -8.67
CA ALA A 123 18.55 12.09 -8.97
C ALA A 123 17.53 11.17 -9.65
N TRP A 124 17.97 10.32 -10.58
CA TRP A 124 17.13 9.32 -11.23
C TRP A 124 16.61 8.28 -10.23
N GLY A 125 17.44 7.82 -9.29
CA GLY A 125 17.02 6.94 -8.21
C GLY A 125 15.89 7.55 -7.37
N TYR A 126 16.04 8.80 -6.94
CA TYR A 126 15.00 9.52 -6.20
C TYR A 126 13.73 9.75 -7.03
N ARG A 127 13.84 10.10 -8.31
CA ARG A 127 12.68 10.24 -9.21
C ARG A 127 11.94 8.94 -9.46
N THR A 128 12.67 7.83 -9.49
CA THR A 128 12.08 6.49 -9.57
C THR A 128 11.27 6.19 -8.31
N GLN A 129 11.82 6.48 -7.13
CA GLN A 129 11.06 6.38 -5.87
C GLN A 129 9.82 7.29 -5.89
N ALA A 130 9.94 8.53 -6.35
CA ALA A 130 8.80 9.44 -6.49
C ALA A 130 7.70 8.88 -7.42
N THR A 131 8.10 8.23 -8.50
CA THR A 131 7.16 7.58 -9.44
C THR A 131 6.47 6.39 -8.78
N ASN A 132 7.19 5.57 -8.02
CA ASN A 132 6.61 4.46 -7.28
C ASN A 132 5.57 4.94 -6.26
N TYR A 133 5.87 5.98 -5.48
CA TYR A 133 4.89 6.58 -4.56
C TYR A 133 3.66 7.12 -5.29
N LYS A 134 3.83 7.79 -6.45
CA LYS A 134 2.69 8.24 -7.25
C LYS A 134 1.83 7.08 -7.76
N ASN A 135 2.45 5.96 -8.15
CA ASN A 135 1.74 4.75 -8.57
C ASN A 135 0.98 4.11 -7.41
N ASP A 136 1.59 4.03 -6.22
CA ASP A 136 0.93 3.53 -5.01
C ASP A 136 -0.27 4.41 -4.61
N ALA A 137 -0.11 5.74 -4.69
CA ALA A 137 -1.19 6.69 -4.46
C ALA A 137 -2.33 6.50 -5.45
N LEU A 138 -2.02 6.34 -6.74
CA LEU A 138 -2.99 6.08 -7.79
C LEU A 138 -3.74 4.77 -7.55
N MET A 139 -3.03 3.69 -7.20
CA MET A 139 -3.62 2.40 -6.88
C MET A 139 -4.55 2.50 -5.66
N LYS A 140 -4.12 3.16 -4.58
CA LYS A 140 -4.96 3.37 -3.38
C LYS A 140 -6.22 4.16 -3.68
N ARG A 141 -6.12 5.19 -4.54
CA ARG A 141 -7.28 5.94 -5.04
C ARG A 141 -8.20 5.10 -5.92
N ALA A 142 -7.64 4.27 -6.80
CA ALA A 142 -8.42 3.36 -7.63
C ALA A 142 -9.19 2.34 -6.77
N THR A 143 -8.54 1.76 -5.77
CA THR A 143 -9.18 0.88 -4.78
C THR A 143 -10.26 1.62 -4.00
N SER A 144 -9.98 2.83 -3.53
CA SER A 144 -10.94 3.70 -2.84
C SER A 144 -12.18 4.00 -3.70
N GLY A 145 -11.99 4.29 -4.99
CA GLY A 145 -13.07 4.55 -5.94
C GLY A 145 -13.86 3.30 -6.34
N GLY A 146 -13.25 2.11 -6.27
CA GLY A 146 -13.91 0.82 -6.50
C GLY A 146 -14.74 0.31 -5.32
N ILE A 147 -14.49 0.81 -4.10
CA ILE A 147 -15.31 0.50 -2.93
C ILE A 147 -16.62 1.30 -3.04
N ASN A 148 -17.73 0.61 -3.28
CA ASN A 148 -19.07 1.18 -3.19
C ASN A 148 -19.71 0.78 -1.84
N PRO A 149 -19.77 1.68 -0.84
CA PRO A 149 -20.30 1.35 0.48
C PRO A 149 -21.74 0.85 0.46
N LEU A 150 -22.55 1.35 -0.49
CA LEU A 150 -23.95 0.93 -0.65
C LEU A 150 -24.04 -0.48 -1.22
N ALA A 151 -23.20 -0.81 -2.21
CA ALA A 151 -23.11 -2.15 -2.77
C ALA A 151 -22.52 -3.15 -1.76
N SER A 152 -21.52 -2.76 -0.97
CA SER A 152 -20.97 -3.57 0.11
C SER A 152 -22.03 -3.86 1.18
N ALA A 153 -22.82 -2.86 1.57
CA ALA A 153 -23.94 -3.04 2.48
C ALA A 153 -25.02 -3.97 1.88
N ALA A 154 -25.40 -3.77 0.62
CA ALA A 154 -26.37 -4.61 -0.08
C ALA A 154 -25.91 -6.07 -0.23
N THR A 155 -24.63 -6.29 -0.58
CA THR A 155 -24.02 -7.63 -0.69
C THR A 155 -23.96 -8.31 0.68
N SER A 156 -23.67 -7.55 1.74
CA SER A 156 -23.65 -8.06 3.11
C SER A 156 -25.05 -8.45 3.58
N LEU A 157 -26.06 -7.65 3.26
CA LEU A 157 -27.47 -7.98 3.51
C LEU A 157 -27.86 -9.25 2.77
N LEU A 158 -27.53 -9.37 1.48
CA LEU A 158 -27.82 -10.55 0.67
C LEU A 158 -27.08 -11.81 1.17
N GLY A 159 -25.81 -11.65 1.57
CA GLY A 159 -25.01 -12.71 2.20
C GLY A 159 -25.59 -13.17 3.53
N SER A 160 -26.07 -12.24 4.36
CA SER A 160 -26.74 -12.57 5.61
C SER A 160 -28.08 -13.29 5.36
N ALA A 161 -28.87 -12.83 4.38
CA ALA A 161 -30.14 -13.46 4.01
C ALA A 161 -29.95 -14.88 3.46
N SER A 162 -28.94 -15.09 2.61
CA SER A 162 -28.60 -16.43 2.08
C SER A 162 -28.03 -17.37 3.16
N SER A 163 -27.24 -16.86 4.10
CA SER A 163 -26.72 -17.65 5.23
C SER A 163 -27.83 -18.11 6.16
N VAL A 164 -28.79 -17.22 6.49
CA VAL A 164 -29.98 -17.58 7.30
C VAL A 164 -30.85 -18.58 6.54
N ALA A 165 -31.10 -18.38 5.25
CA ALA A 165 -31.87 -19.31 4.43
C ALA A 165 -31.20 -20.68 4.34
N GLY A 166 -29.87 -20.74 4.16
CA GLY A 166 -29.09 -21.97 4.12
C GLY A 166 -29.07 -22.71 5.46
N GLN A 167 -28.96 -21.99 6.58
CA GLN A 167 -29.07 -22.57 7.92
C GLN A 167 -30.46 -23.12 8.19
N TRP A 168 -31.52 -22.37 7.86
CA TRP A 168 -32.90 -22.86 8.01
C TRP A 168 -33.16 -24.10 7.16
N TYR A 169 -32.71 -24.10 5.91
CA TYR A 169 -32.82 -25.26 5.02
C TYR A 169 -32.03 -26.47 5.53
N SER A 170 -30.81 -26.27 6.01
CA SER A 170 -29.97 -27.31 6.63
C SER A 170 -30.63 -27.90 7.88
N MET A 171 -31.13 -27.05 8.79
CA MET A 171 -31.81 -27.48 10.02
C MET A 171 -33.15 -28.18 9.74
N ASN A 172 -33.86 -27.78 8.68
CA ASN A 172 -35.07 -28.47 8.23
C ASN A 172 -34.73 -29.86 7.67
N LYS A 173 -33.66 -29.96 6.88
CA LYS A 173 -33.23 -31.22 6.27
C LYS A 173 -32.61 -32.20 7.28
N SER A 174 -31.95 -31.70 8.32
CA SER A 174 -31.40 -32.54 9.40
C SER A 174 -32.44 -32.96 10.44
N GLY A 175 -33.68 -32.46 10.36
CA GLY A 175 -34.72 -32.71 11.37
C GLY A 175 -34.47 -31.99 12.70
N ALA A 176 -33.44 -31.14 12.79
CA ALA A 176 -33.14 -30.36 13.99
C ALA A 176 -34.28 -29.38 14.34
N LEU A 177 -35.03 -28.88 13.35
CA LEU A 177 -36.24 -28.08 13.58
C LEU A 177 -37.37 -28.89 14.22
N ASP A 178 -37.45 -30.19 13.94
CA ASP A 178 -38.44 -31.09 14.52
C ASP A 178 -38.05 -31.51 15.93
N GLU A 179 -36.76 -31.70 16.18
CA GLU A 179 -36.19 -31.89 17.52
C GLU A 179 -36.36 -30.65 18.39
N LEU A 180 -36.18 -29.44 17.83
CA LEU A 180 -36.45 -28.18 18.51
C LEU A 180 -37.93 -28.01 18.86
N LYS A 181 -38.84 -28.27 17.92
CA LYS A 181 -40.30 -28.17 18.17
C LYS A 181 -40.77 -29.17 19.23
N ALA A 182 -40.22 -30.38 19.21
CA ALA A 182 -40.52 -31.39 20.22
C ALA A 182 -40.00 -31.00 21.61
N ASN A 183 -38.78 -30.47 21.70
CA ASN A 183 -38.19 -29.94 22.94
C ASN A 183 -38.90 -28.71 23.52
N MET A 184 -39.84 -28.11 22.78
CA MET A 184 -40.73 -27.04 23.27
C MET A 184 -42.10 -27.56 23.75
N THR A 185 -42.34 -28.88 23.64
CA THR A 185 -43.56 -29.53 24.14
C THR A 185 -43.24 -30.23 25.46
N ASP A 186 -44.22 -30.39 26.35
CA ASP A 186 -44.01 -31.02 27.66
C ASP A 186 -43.49 -32.47 27.57
N ASP A 187 -43.74 -33.15 26.43
CA ASP A 187 -43.25 -34.50 26.12
C ASP A 187 -42.43 -34.57 24.81
N PRO A 188 -41.14 -34.23 24.83
CA PRO A 188 -40.29 -34.17 23.64
C PRO A 188 -40.06 -35.54 22.98
N ILE A 189 -39.96 -36.60 23.77
CA ILE A 189 -39.69 -37.95 23.28
C ILE A 189 -40.89 -38.52 22.52
N TYR A 190 -42.10 -38.31 23.05
CA TYR A 190 -43.33 -38.79 22.44
C TYR A 190 -43.63 -38.04 21.13
N THR A 191 -43.46 -36.72 21.13
CA THR A 191 -43.69 -35.88 19.95
C THR A 191 -42.70 -36.19 18.82
N LEU A 192 -41.41 -36.37 19.12
CA LEU A 192 -40.41 -36.84 18.15
C LEU A 192 -40.70 -38.23 17.61
N GLY A 193 -41.06 -39.16 18.49
CA GLY A 193 -41.33 -40.54 18.10
C GLY A 193 -42.60 -40.70 17.27
N LYS A 194 -43.66 -39.93 17.55
CA LYS A 194 -44.88 -39.90 16.70
C LYS A 194 -44.56 -39.38 15.31
N LYS A 195 -43.71 -38.35 15.21
CA LYS A 195 -43.35 -37.73 13.93
C LYS A 195 -42.39 -38.58 13.10
N ARG A 196 -41.49 -39.33 13.75
CA ARG A 196 -40.57 -40.29 13.10
C ARG A 196 -41.19 -41.67 12.88
N GLY A 197 -42.46 -41.87 13.26
CA GLY A 197 -43.19 -43.13 13.09
C GLY A 197 -42.70 -44.26 13.99
N TRP A 198 -41.98 -43.94 15.06
CA TRP A 198 -41.52 -44.90 16.07
C TRP A 198 -42.66 -45.43 16.92
N PHE A 199 -43.72 -44.63 17.06
CA PHE A 199 -44.96 -45.00 17.70
C PHE A 199 -46.06 -45.00 16.64
N LYS A 200 -46.62 -46.17 16.34
CA LYS A 200 -47.94 -46.29 15.70
C LYS A 200 -48.98 -46.30 16.81
N GLU A 201 -50.12 -45.67 16.56
CA GLU A 201 -51.27 -45.69 17.48
C GLU A 201 -51.64 -47.12 17.89
#